data_AF-A0A015UF48-F1
#
_entry.id   AF-A0A015UF48-F1
#
_cell.length_a   1.000
_cell.length_b   1.000
_cell.length_c   1.000
_cell.angle_alpha   90.00
_cell.angle_beta   90.00
_cell.angle_gamma   90.00
#
_symmetry.space_group_name_H-M   'P 1'
#
loop_
_entity.id
_entity.type
_entity.pdbx_description
1 polymer ?
#
loop_
_entity_poly.entity_id
_entity_poly.type
_entity_poly.pdbx_seq_one_letter_code
_entity_poly.pdbx_strand_id
1 'polypeptide(L)' 'YITVNSSTYAETFYTSLGFKKVGKKEINKGIVSIPMKRNI' A
#
# COMPACT_ATOMS: atom_id res chain seq x y z
N TYR A 1 7.18 -11.55 -6.12
CA TYR A 1 6.24 -10.42 -5.93
C TYR A 1 6.48 -9.82 -4.54
N ILE A 2 6.36 -8.50 -4.38
CA ILE A 2 6.50 -7.79 -3.10
C ILE A 2 5.15 -7.18 -2.72
N THR A 3 4.78 -7.29 -1.44
CA THR A 3 3.59 -6.66 -0.86
C THR A 3 3.98 -5.69 0.25
N VAL A 4 3.25 -4.58 0.36
CA VAL A 4 3.42 -3.58 1.42
C VAL A 4 2.06 -3.09 1.89
N ASN A 5 1.95 -2.78 3.18
CA ASN A 5 0.82 -2.02 3.74
C ASN A 5 1.25 -0.56 3.80
N SER A 6 0.93 0.19 2.76
CA SER A 6 1.29 1.61 2.65
C SER A 6 0.42 2.43 3.59
N SER A 7 1.01 3.34 4.36
CA SER A 7 0.23 4.47 4.91
C SER A 7 -0.47 5.20 3.77
N THR A 8 -1.64 5.79 4.04
CA THR A 8 -2.34 6.62 3.04
C THR A 8 -1.50 7.80 2.55
N TYR A 9 -0.54 8.27 3.37
CA TYR A 9 0.38 9.34 2.98
C TYR A 9 1.46 8.88 2.00
N ALA A 10 1.90 7.62 2.09
CA ALA A 10 2.97 7.06 1.27
C ALA A 10 2.49 6.45 -0.06
N GLU A 11 1.18 6.50 -0.33
CA GLU A 11 0.56 5.86 -1.48
C GLU A 11 1.16 6.34 -2.82
N THR A 12 1.34 7.65 -2.98
CA THR A 12 1.92 8.23 -4.21
C THR A 12 3.36 7.76 -4.43
N PHE A 13 4.15 7.64 -3.36
CA PHE A 13 5.52 7.15 -3.41
C PHE A 13 5.58 5.67 -3.83
N TYR A 14 4.77 4.80 -3.23
CA TYR A 14 4.75 3.39 -3.65
C TYR A 14 4.19 3.24 -5.07
N THR A 15 3.25 4.10 -5.48
CA THR A 15 2.75 4.13 -6.86
C THR A 15 3.86 4.52 -7.84
N SER A 16 4.70 5.53 -7.54
CA SER A 16 5.84 5.89 -8.39
C SER A 16 6.90 4.79 -8.48
N LEU A 17 6.99 3.93 -7.46
CA LEU A 17 7.82 2.73 -7.48
C LEU A 17 7.17 1.54 -8.20
N GLY A 18 6.01 1.70 -8.84
CA GLY A 18 5.35 0.64 -9.61
C GLY A 18 4.52 -0.35 -8.77
N PHE A 19 4.22 -0.01 -7.51
CA PHE A 19 3.24 -0.76 -6.73
C PHE A 19 1.81 -0.38 -7.15
N LYS A 20 0.90 -1.35 -7.08
CA LYS A 20 -0.53 -1.19 -7.36
C LYS A 20 -1.35 -1.55 -6.13
N LYS A 21 -2.41 -0.80 -5.85
CA LYS A 21 -3.37 -1.15 -4.79
C LYS A 21 -4.04 -2.48 -5.09
N VAL A 22 -4.23 -3.30 -4.06
CA VAL A 22 -4.83 -4.64 -4.20
C VAL A 22 -5.95 -4.94 -3.23
N GLY A 23 -6.24 -4.02 -2.33
CA GLY A 23 -7.30 -4.19 -1.35
C GLY A 23 -7.86 -2.86 -0.89
N LYS A 24 -8.80 -2.96 0.04
CA LYS A 24 -9.42 -1.80 0.69
C LYS A 24 -8.49 -1.25 1.76
N LYS A 25 -8.78 -0.03 2.22
CA LYS A 25 -8.12 0.54 3.40
C LYS A 25 -8.34 -0.39 4.60
N GLU A 26 -7.26 -0.68 5.31
CA GLU A 26 -7.27 -1.46 6.53
C GLU A 26 -6.96 -0.54 7.71
N ILE A 27 -7.72 -0.70 8.79
CA ILE A 27 -7.51 0.04 10.04
C ILE A 27 -7.06 -0.97 11.09
N ASN A 28 -5.80 -0.86 11.53
CA ASN A 28 -5.24 -1.71 12.57
C ASN A 28 -4.76 -0.84 13.73
N LYS A 29 -5.35 -1.01 14.92
CA LYS A 29 -5.01 -0.24 16.13
C LYS A 29 -4.96 1.28 15.90
N GLY A 30 -5.88 1.81 15.10
CA GLY A 30 -5.97 3.23 14.75
C GLY A 30 -5.07 3.68 13.59
N ILE A 31 -4.19 2.81 13.08
CA ILE A 31 -3.35 3.10 11.92
C ILE A 31 -4.07 2.68 10.64
N VAL A 32 -4.25 3.63 9.73
CA VAL A 32 -4.85 3.38 8.41
C VAL A 32 -3.75 3.04 7.41
N SER A 33 -3.90 1.92 6.71
CA SER A 33 -3.01 1.50 5.64
C SER A 33 -3.78 0.99 4.43
N ILE A 34 -3.11 0.89 3.28
CA ILE A 34 -3.63 0.36 2.03
C ILE A 34 -2.66 -0.73 1.55
N PRO A 35 -3.14 -1.97 1.35
CA PRO A 35 -2.31 -3.03 0.81
C PRO A 35 -2.00 -2.77 -0.66
N MET A 36 -0.73 -2.83 -1.02
CA MET A 36 -0.21 -2.64 -2.37
C MET A 36 0.75 -3.78 -2.74
N LYS A 37 0.83 -4.12 -4.03
CA LYS A 37 1.77 -5.13 -4.57
C LYS A 37 2.56 -4.62 -5.75
N ARG A 38 3.80 -5.09 -5.90
CA ARG A 38 4.62 -4.94 -7.11
C ARG A 38 5.06 -6.31 -7.60
N ASN A 39 4.87 -6.58 -8.88
CA ASN A 39 5.46 -7.74 -9.52
C ASN A 39 6.91 -7.38 -9.90
N ILE A 40 7.85 -8.26 -9.54
CA ILE A 40 9.26 -8.16 -9.97
C ILE A 40 9.43 -9.16 -11.11
#